data_AF-A0A2E0N097-F1
#
_entry.id   AF-A0A2E0N097-F1
#
_cell.length_a   1.000
_cell.length_b   1.000
_cell.length_c   1.000
_cell.angle_alpha   90.00
_cell.angle_beta   90.00
_cell.angle_gamma   90.00
#
_symmetry.space_group_name_H-M   'P 1'
#
loop_
_entity.id
_entity.type
_entity.pdbx_description
1 polymer ?
#
loop_
_entity_poly.entity_id
_entity_poly.type
_entity_poly.pdbx_seq_one_letter_code
_entity_poly.pdbx_strand_id
1 'polypeptide(L)'
;MIVMLISDFIIGFHSHMFWTYGAFLLISLGVLGYFQKKVNRLLTLSVLSPTLFYLLTNFGVWTSSSIYSNDIVGLLECYTLAIPFYANNLISTIIFLMAFTLVHNYMGLKRKRVSL
;
A
#
# COMPACT_ATOMS: atom_id res chain seq x y z
N MET A 1 -3.58 -6.55 -8.44
CA MET A 1 -4.39 -5.85 -9.45
C MET A 1 -5.31 -6.81 -10.20
N ILE A 2 -4.84 -7.87 -10.86
CA ILE A 2 -5.73 -8.82 -11.60
C ILE A 2 -6.77 -9.46 -10.67
N VAL A 3 -6.35 -9.96 -9.50
CA VAL A 3 -7.28 -10.55 -8.52
C VAL A 3 -8.31 -9.53 -8.05
N MET A 4 -7.89 -8.29 -7.76
CA MET A 4 -8.82 -7.21 -7.40
C MET A 4 -9.83 -6.94 -8.52
N LEU A 5 -9.39 -6.91 -9.78
CA LEU A 5 -10.26 -6.65 -10.92
C LEU A 5 -11.32 -7.74 -11.07
N ILE A 6 -10.93 -9.00 -10.88
CA ILE A 6 -11.87 -10.11 -10.89
C ILE A 6 -12.85 -10.00 -9.72
N SER A 7 -12.37 -9.66 -8.51
CA SER A 7 -13.23 -9.45 -7.35
C SER A 7 -14.24 -8.32 -7.59
N ASP A 8 -13.80 -7.18 -8.14
CA ASP A 8 -14.67 -6.04 -8.42
C ASP A 8 -15.67 -6.35 -9.55
N PHE A 9 -15.31 -7.23 -10.49
CA PHE A 9 -16.25 -7.73 -11.49
C PHE A 9 -17.38 -8.57 -10.87
N ILE A 10 -17.09 -9.29 -9.78
CA ILE A 10 -18.08 -10.11 -9.06
C ILE A 10 -18.89 -9.26 -8.07
N ILE A 11 -18.25 -8.36 -7.34
CA ILE A 11 -18.86 -7.57 -6.25
C ILE A 11 -19.57 -6.33 -6.79
N GLY A 12 -19.08 -5.76 -7.89
CA GLY A 12 -19.59 -4.55 -8.52
C GLY A 12 -18.56 -3.42 -8.54
N PHE A 13 -18.54 -2.67 -9.64
CA PHE A 13 -17.64 -1.55 -9.82
C PHE A 13 -18.07 -0.32 -9.00
N HIS A 14 -17.09 0.45 -8.54
CA HIS A 14 -17.29 1.66 -7.74
C HIS A 14 -16.45 2.84 -8.22
N SER A 15 -16.91 4.06 -7.95
CA SER A 15 -16.31 5.32 -8.42
C SER A 15 -14.84 5.51 -8.00
N HIS A 16 -14.44 4.98 -6.85
CA HIS A 16 -13.07 5.08 -6.33
C HIS A 16 -12.07 4.08 -6.95
N MET A 17 -12.48 3.23 -7.90
CA MET A 17 -11.58 2.28 -8.55
C MET A 17 -10.43 2.98 -9.27
N PHE A 18 -10.68 4.09 -9.98
CA PHE A 18 -9.62 4.79 -10.69
C PHE A 18 -8.45 5.19 -9.77
N TRP A 19 -8.77 5.77 -8.61
CA TRP A 19 -7.78 6.21 -7.62
C TRP A 19 -7.04 5.04 -6.95
N THR A 20 -7.76 3.96 -6.61
CA THR A 20 -7.16 2.79 -5.96
C THR A 20 -6.22 2.03 -6.91
N TYR A 21 -6.67 1.75 -8.14
CA TYR A 21 -5.85 1.08 -9.14
C TYR A 21 -4.66 1.94 -9.59
N GLY A 22 -4.86 3.25 -9.75
CA GLY A 22 -3.78 4.20 -10.04
C GLY A 22 -2.70 4.22 -8.95
N ALA A 23 -3.10 4.23 -7.67
CA ALA A 23 -2.17 4.15 -6.56
C ALA A 23 -1.37 2.83 -6.57
N PHE A 24 -2.03 1.69 -6.76
CA PHE A 24 -1.36 0.40 -6.85
C PHE A 24 -0.41 0.31 -8.04
N LEU A 25 -0.77 0.90 -9.18
CA LEU A 25 0.11 0.95 -10.35
C LEU A 25 1.39 1.74 -10.05
N LEU A 26 1.26 2.95 -9.48
CA LEU A 26 2.41 3.79 -9.13
C LEU A 26 3.32 3.12 -8.08
N ILE A 27 2.73 2.51 -7.06
CA ILE A 27 3.48 1.74 -6.07
C ILE A 27 4.24 0.59 -6.75
N SER A 28 3.57 -0.16 -7.63
CA SER A 28 4.19 -1.28 -8.35
C SER A 28 5.36 -0.83 -9.23
N LEU A 29 5.21 0.28 -9.96
CA LEU A 29 6.29 0.87 -10.75
C LEU A 29 7.46 1.32 -9.87
N GLY A 30 7.17 1.92 -8.71
CA GLY A 30 8.16 2.28 -7.71
C GLY A 30 8.96 1.07 -7.22
N VAL A 31 8.31 -0.08 -7.02
CA VAL A 31 8.98 -1.32 -6.60
C VAL A 31 9.90 -1.88 -7.69
N LEU A 32 9.55 -1.75 -8.98
CA LEU A 32 10.38 -2.25 -10.10
C LEU A 32 11.79 -1.64 -10.09
N GLY A 33 11.93 -0.36 -9.74
CA GLY A 33 13.24 0.31 -9.60
C GLY A 33 14.07 -0.15 -8.40
N TYR A 34 13.47 -0.91 -7.48
CA TYR A 34 14.04 -1.27 -6.19
C TYR A 34 14.41 -2.75 -6.06
N PHE A 35 14.41 -3.52 -7.16
CA PHE A 35 14.58 -5.00 -7.26
C PHE A 35 15.81 -5.67 -6.60
N GLN A 36 16.63 -4.92 -5.87
CA GLN A 36 17.75 -5.45 -5.08
C GLN A 36 17.25 -5.87 -3.69
N LYS A 37 17.53 -7.13 -3.29
CA LYS A 37 17.07 -7.77 -2.04
C LYS A 37 17.68 -7.20 -0.74
N LYS A 38 18.04 -5.92 -0.70
CA LYS A 38 18.59 -5.28 0.50
C LYS A 38 17.46 -4.95 1.46
N VAL A 39 17.60 -5.38 2.72
CA VAL A 39 16.61 -5.15 3.80
C VAL A 39 16.27 -3.67 3.94
N ASN A 40 17.26 -2.78 3.86
CA ASN A 40 17.03 -1.33 3.97
C ASN A 40 16.07 -0.80 2.89
N ARG A 41 16.15 -1.31 1.65
CA ARG A 41 15.21 -0.91 0.58
C ARG A 41 13.79 -1.38 0.87
N LEU A 42 13.64 -2.60 1.40
CA LEU A 42 12.33 -3.14 1.75
C LEU A 42 11.68 -2.32 2.87
N LEU A 43 12.46 -1.91 3.87
CA LEU A 43 11.98 -1.01 4.92
C LEU A 43 11.52 0.34 4.34
N THR A 44 12.32 0.96 3.47
CA THR A 44 11.91 2.21 2.80
C THR A 44 10.60 2.03 2.03
N LEU A 45 10.48 0.95 1.25
CA LEU A 45 9.26 0.67 0.49
C LEU A 45 8.05 0.38 1.39
N SER A 46 8.24 -0.25 2.55
CA SER A 46 7.15 -0.51 3.51
C SER A 46 6.54 0.74 4.12
N VAL A 47 7.29 1.86 4.11
CA VAL A 47 6.77 3.17 4.53
C VAL A 47 6.19 3.90 3.32
N LEU A 48 6.97 4.03 2.23
CA LEU A 48 6.55 4.81 1.05
C LEU A 48 5.27 4.28 0.40
N SER A 49 5.08 2.96 0.34
CA SER A 49 3.92 2.37 -0.35
C SER A 49 2.59 2.74 0.31
N PRO A 50 2.36 2.49 1.62
CA PRO A 50 1.14 2.91 2.28
C PRO A 50 1.00 4.45 2.33
N THR A 51 2.09 5.22 2.40
CA THR A 51 2.03 6.69 2.32
C THR A 51 1.50 7.15 0.97
N LEU A 52 2.03 6.63 -0.14
CA LEU A 52 1.56 6.96 -1.49
C LEU A 52 0.10 6.55 -1.70
N PHE A 53 -0.29 5.36 -1.21
CA PHE A 53 -1.67 4.92 -1.26
C PHE A 53 -2.60 5.87 -0.51
N TYR A 54 -2.24 6.25 0.72
CA TYR A 54 -2.97 7.20 1.53
C TYR A 54 -3.14 8.56 0.84
N LEU A 55 -2.07 9.11 0.25
CA LEU A 55 -2.13 10.38 -0.46
C LEU A 55 -3.08 10.31 -1.67
N LEU A 56 -2.89 9.33 -2.55
CA LEU A 56 -3.64 9.28 -3.80
C LEU A 56 -5.12 8.94 -3.59
N THR A 57 -5.43 8.03 -2.67
CA THR A 57 -6.81 7.60 -2.45
C THR A 57 -7.64 8.64 -1.71
N ASN A 58 -7.07 9.35 -0.72
CA ASN A 58 -7.78 10.41 -0.02
C ASN A 58 -7.95 11.67 -0.87
N PHE A 59 -6.96 11.99 -1.72
CA PHE A 59 -7.18 13.01 -2.75
C PHE A 59 -8.33 12.62 -3.69
N GLY A 60 -8.43 11.34 -4.03
CA GLY A 60 -9.56 10.81 -4.78
C GLY A 60 -10.90 10.93 -4.06
N VAL A 61 -10.94 10.67 -2.75
CA VAL A 61 -12.13 10.87 -1.93
C VAL A 61 -12.52 12.34 -1.91
N TRP A 62 -11.58 13.25 -1.65
CA TRP A 62 -11.86 14.69 -1.63
C TRP A 62 -12.40 15.20 -2.97
N THR A 63 -11.78 14.81 -4.10
CA THR A 63 -12.21 15.27 -5.44
C THR A 63 -13.49 14.61 -5.95
N SER A 64 -13.80 13.38 -5.52
CA SER A 64 -14.90 12.58 -6.08
C SER A 64 -16.10 12.45 -5.14
N SER A 65 -16.00 12.92 -3.89
CA SER A 65 -17.09 12.86 -2.91
C SER A 65 -17.68 14.25 -2.67
N SER A 66 -18.95 14.30 -2.32
CA SER A 66 -19.63 15.51 -1.84
C SER A 66 -19.58 15.66 -0.32
N ILE A 67 -18.77 14.85 0.36
CA ILE A 67 -18.71 14.79 1.83
C ILE A 67 -17.90 15.97 2.38
N TYR A 68 -16.82 16.33 1.70
CA TYR A 68 -15.91 17.40 2.10
C TYR A 68 -16.11 18.63 1.23
N SER A 69 -15.83 19.82 1.78
CA SER A 69 -15.82 21.06 1.00
C SER A 69 -14.69 21.04 -0.05
N ASN A 70 -14.97 21.60 -1.23
CA ASN A 70 -14.01 21.72 -2.33
C ASN A 70 -13.01 22.87 -2.10
N ASP A 71 -12.43 22.94 -0.92
CA ASP A 71 -11.42 23.91 -0.51
C ASP A 71 -10.29 23.25 0.28
N ILE A 72 -9.29 24.04 0.65
CA ILE A 72 -8.12 23.55 1.40
C ILE A 72 -8.54 23.01 2.78
N VAL A 73 -9.59 23.57 3.38
CA VAL A 73 -10.09 23.14 4.69
C VAL A 73 -10.66 21.72 4.59
N GLY A 74 -11.52 21.46 3.60
CA GLY A 74 -12.08 20.13 3.37
C GLY A 74 -11.01 19.11 2.96
N LEU A 75 -9.98 19.53 2.22
CA LEU A 75 -8.83 18.67 1.92
C LEU A 75 -8.10 18.24 3.19
N LEU A 76 -7.79 19.20 4.08
CA LEU A 76 -7.10 18.93 5.34
C LEU A 76 -7.96 18.05 6.26
N GLU A 77 -9.26 18.28 6.30
CA GLU A 77 -10.21 17.47 7.07
C GLU A 77 -10.23 16.01 6.56
N CYS A 78 -10.36 15.81 5.25
CA CYS A 78 -10.34 14.49 4.62
C CYS A 78 -9.08 13.70 4.99
N TYR A 79 -7.90 14.34 4.92
CA TYR A 79 -6.66 13.71 5.32
C TYR A 79 -6.59 13.44 6.82
N THR A 80 -6.96 14.41 7.65
CA THR A 80 -6.89 14.28 9.12
C THR A 80 -7.73 13.10 9.61
N LEU A 81 -8.95 12.95 9.08
CA LEU A 81 -9.84 11.84 9.43
C LEU A 81 -9.36 10.49 8.90
N ALA A 82 -8.53 10.48 7.86
CA ALA A 82 -7.96 9.27 7.30
C ALA A 82 -6.67 8.79 8.01
N ILE A 83 -6.10 9.58 8.93
CA ILE A 83 -4.88 9.24 9.68
C ILE A 83 -4.97 7.87 10.40
N PRO A 84 -6.07 7.51 11.09
CA PRO A 84 -6.16 6.21 11.76
C PRO A 84 -6.07 5.03 10.78
N PHE A 85 -6.69 5.16 9.59
CA PHE A 85 -6.61 4.15 8.54
C PHE A 85 -5.20 4.04 7.97
N TYR A 86 -4.53 5.18 7.77
CA TYR A 86 -3.14 5.21 7.35
C TYR A 86 -2.20 4.56 8.38
N ALA A 87 -2.35 4.89 9.66
CA ALA A 87 -1.55 4.32 10.73
C ALA A 87 -1.70 2.80 10.77
N ASN A 88 -2.93 2.29 10.68
CA ASN A 88 -3.19 0.85 10.62
C ASN A 88 -2.52 0.20 9.40
N ASN A 89 -2.68 0.79 8.20
CA ASN A 89 -2.08 0.27 6.97
C ASN A 89 -0.54 0.25 7.04
N LEU A 90 0.06 1.33 7.56
CA LEU A 90 1.51 1.43 7.74
C LEU A 90 2.03 0.37 8.71
N ILE A 91 1.41 0.23 9.89
CA ILE A 91 1.78 -0.75 10.91
C ILE A 91 1.63 -2.16 10.34
N SER A 92 0.51 -2.48 9.70
CA SER A 92 0.28 -3.79 9.08
C SER A 92 1.35 -4.09 8.03
N THR A 93 1.70 -3.13 7.17
CA THR A 93 2.74 -3.33 6.14
C THR A 93 4.09 -3.67 6.76
N ILE A 94 4.49 -2.98 7.84
CA ILE A 94 5.74 -3.25 8.55
C ILE A 94 5.70 -4.63 9.21
N ILE A 95 4.60 -5.00 9.89
CA ILE A 95 4.43 -6.31 10.51
C ILE A 95 4.52 -7.45 9.48
N PHE A 96 3.84 -7.31 8.33
CA PHE A 96 3.92 -8.29 7.26
C PHE A 96 5.32 -8.42 6.67
N LEU A 97 6.03 -7.30 6.48
CA LEU A 97 7.42 -7.33 6.04
C LEU A 97 8.33 -8.06 7.04
N MET A 98 8.18 -7.80 8.34
CA MET A 98 8.95 -8.49 9.38
C MET A 98 8.66 -9.99 9.37
N ALA A 99 7.38 -10.39 9.34
CA ALA A 99 7.00 -11.80 9.28
C ALA A 99 7.59 -12.50 8.03
N PHE A 100 7.50 -11.86 6.86
CA PHE A 100 8.01 -12.42 5.61
C PHE A 100 9.55 -12.58 5.63
N THR A 101 10.27 -11.56 6.10
CA THR A 101 11.74 -11.61 6.17
C THR A 101 12.24 -12.63 7.19
N LEU A 102 11.55 -12.79 8.33
CA LEU A 102 11.85 -13.84 9.31
C LEU A 102 11.69 -15.24 8.73
N VAL A 103 10.57 -15.52 8.07
CA VAL A 103 10.31 -16.82 7.42
C VAL A 103 11.35 -17.07 6.32
N HIS A 104 11.64 -16.06 5.50
CA HIS A 104 12.65 -16.19 4.44
C HIS A 104 14.03 -16.55 4.98
N ASN A 105 14.48 -15.86 6.05
CA ASN A 105 15.76 -16.12 6.68
C ASN A 105 15.82 -17.51 7.34
N TYR A 106 14.75 -17.92 8.04
CA TYR A 106 14.66 -19.26 8.64
C TYR A 106 14.77 -20.37 7.58
N MET A 107 14.05 -20.24 6.47
CA MET A 107 14.10 -21.20 5.36
C MET A 107 15.49 -21.22 4.69
N GLY A 108 16.13 -20.05 4.54
CA GLY A 108 17.49 -19.94 4.01
C GLY A 108 18.54 -20.63 4.88
N LEU A 109 18.43 -20.50 6.21
CA LEU A 109 19.30 -21.18 7.17
C LEU A 109 19.11 -22.70 7.14
N LYS A 110 17.85 -23.17 7.10
CA LYS A 110 17.53 -24.60 7.01
C LYS A 110 18.10 -25.22 5.72
N ARG A 111 18.00 -24.52 4.60
CA ARG A 111 18.56 -24.97 3.31
C ARG A 111 20.08 -25.14 3.35
N LYS A 112 20.83 -24.20 3.98
CA LYS A 112 22.29 -24.31 4.12
C LYS A 112 22.72 -25.47 5.04
N ARG A 113 21.93 -25.77 6.08
CA ARG A 113 22.23 -26.86 7.03
C ARG A 113 22.03 -28.25 6.42
N VAL A 114 21.10 -28.41 5.47
CA VAL A 114 20.84 -29.70 4.79
C VAL A 114 21.85 -29.99 3.67
N SER A 115 22.52 -28.97 3.15
CA SER A 115 23.55 -29.11 2.10
C SER A 115 24.98 -29.32 2.61
N LEU A 116 25.17 -29.45 3.92
CA LEU A 116 26.44 -29.75 4.61
C LEU A 116 26.35 -31.15 5.22
#